data_AF-A0A497FDP8-F1
#
_entry.id   AF-A0A497FDP8-F1
#
_cell.length_a   1.000
_cell.length_b   1.000
_cell.length_c   1.000
_cell.angle_alpha   90.00
_cell.angle_beta   90.00
_cell.angle_gamma   90.00
#
_symmetry.space_group_name_H-M   'P 1'
#
loop_
_entity.id
_entity.type
_entity.pdbx_description
1 polymer ?
#
loop_
_entity_poly.entity_id
_entity_poly.type
_entity_poly.pdbx_seq_one_letter_code
_entity_poly.pdbx_strand_id
1 'polypeptide(L)'
;MVGVKHVGFSPFGGVNFTIKTAGGIASLYVPDELKNKVKDKPLTPPDKPPEDGWELIDIQSQEPAIEEVEGKKYRIKVLAEASMVSRNMNYKTDVGEPLYWVHWNVKTQWKPSG
;
A
#
# COMPACT_ATOMS: atom_id res chain seq x y z
N MET A 1 -7.05 -2.01 3.19
CA MET A 1 -8.49 -2.32 3.05
C MET A 1 -8.79 -2.70 1.61
N VAL A 2 -9.57 -3.76 1.40
CA VAL A 2 -10.04 -4.19 0.07
C VAL A 2 -11.57 -4.09 0.03
N GLY A 3 -12.10 -3.30 -0.90
CA GLY A 3 -13.53 -3.23 -1.21
C GLY A 3 -13.85 -4.02 -2.47
N VAL A 4 -14.89 -4.85 -2.43
CA VAL A 4 -15.33 -5.70 -3.55
C VAL A 4 -16.78 -5.37 -3.91
N LYS A 5 -17.06 -5.19 -5.21
CA LYS A 5 -18.42 -5.02 -5.73
C LYS A 5 -18.64 -5.90 -6.96
N HIS A 6 -19.77 -6.62 -7.03
CA HIS A 6 -20.19 -7.34 -8.22
C HIS A 6 -20.64 -6.38 -9.32
N VAL A 7 -20.17 -6.57 -10.55
CA VAL A 7 -20.45 -5.65 -11.67
C VAL A 7 -20.94 -6.32 -12.95
N GLY A 8 -21.04 -7.65 -13.01
CA GLY A 8 -21.65 -8.35 -14.15
C GLY A 8 -20.99 -9.68 -14.47
N PHE A 9 -21.01 -10.05 -15.75
CA PHE A 9 -20.47 -11.30 -16.24
C PHE A 9 -18.99 -11.17 -16.64
N SER A 10 -18.20 -12.23 -16.40
CA SER A 10 -16.88 -12.44 -17.02
C SER A 10 -16.70 -13.91 -17.39
N PRO A 11 -15.80 -14.26 -18.31
CA PRO A 11 -15.49 -15.66 -18.62
C PRO A 11 -14.77 -16.40 -17.47
N PHE A 12 -14.35 -15.69 -16.41
CA PHE A 12 -13.68 -16.26 -15.25
C PHE A 12 -14.69 -16.71 -14.19
N GLY A 13 -15.46 -17.75 -14.52
CA GLY A 13 -16.49 -18.31 -13.63
C GLY A 13 -17.83 -17.59 -13.67
N GLY A 14 -18.12 -16.78 -14.70
CA GLY A 14 -19.43 -16.16 -14.90
C GLY A 14 -19.71 -14.90 -14.09
N VAL A 15 -18.68 -14.36 -13.41
CA VAL A 15 -18.81 -13.21 -12.51
C VAL A 15 -17.69 -12.20 -12.76
N ASN A 16 -17.99 -10.92 -12.63
CA ASN A 16 -17.03 -9.82 -12.71
C ASN A 16 -17.11 -8.96 -11.45
N PHE A 17 -15.96 -8.51 -10.96
CA PHE A 17 -15.84 -7.68 -9.77
C PHE A 17 -15.11 -6.37 -10.06
N THR A 18 -15.58 -5.28 -9.45
CA THR A 18 -14.74 -4.10 -9.24
C THR A 18 -14.10 -4.21 -7.87
N ILE A 19 -12.79 -4.06 -7.83
CA ILE A 19 -11.99 -4.13 -6.61
C ILE A 19 -11.31 -2.79 -6.39
N LYS A 20 -11.50 -2.23 -5.21
CA LYS A 20 -10.82 -1.02 -4.77
C LYS A 20 -9.91 -1.36 -3.60
N THR A 21 -8.62 -1.14 -3.78
CA THR A 21 -7.63 -1.29 -2.71
C THR A 21 -7.25 0.06 -2.15
N ALA A 22 -7.18 0.16 -0.82
CA ALA A 22 -6.55 1.27 -0.12
C ALA A 22 -5.40 0.70 0.72
N GLY A 23 -4.17 1.08 0.36
CA GLY A 23 -2.95 0.68 1.05
C GLY A 23 -2.30 1.89 1.70
N GLY A 24 -2.22 1.89 3.03
CA GLY A 24 -1.33 2.78 3.78
C GLY A 24 -0.04 2.04 4.10
N ILE A 25 0.94 2.78 4.61
CA ILE A 25 2.17 2.19 5.16
C ILE A 25 2.35 2.70 6.57
N ALA A 26 2.89 1.85 7.43
CA ALA A 26 3.39 2.22 8.74
C ALA A 26 4.78 1.61 8.89
N SER A 27 5.73 2.43 9.33
CA SER A 27 7.05 1.98 9.73
C SER A 27 6.95 1.18 11.03
N LEU A 28 7.51 -0.03 11.03
CA LEU A 28 7.71 -0.80 12.26
C LEU A 28 9.01 -0.39 12.97
N TYR A 29 10.01 -0.04 12.18
CA TYR A 29 11.30 0.41 12.67
C TYR A 29 11.91 1.41 11.68
N VAL A 30 12.42 2.51 12.24
CA VAL A 30 13.27 3.47 11.53
C VAL A 30 14.50 3.70 12.39
N PRO A 31 15.73 3.61 11.83
CA PRO A 31 16.95 3.91 12.57
C PRO A 31 16.94 5.32 13.18
N ASP A 32 17.47 5.46 14.39
CA ASP A 32 17.53 6.75 15.10
C ASP A 32 18.30 7.81 14.33
N GLU A 33 19.33 7.43 13.56
CA GLU A 33 20.05 8.35 12.69
C GLU A 33 19.10 9.05 11.70
N LEU A 34 18.16 8.32 11.11
CA LEU A 34 17.20 8.87 10.16
C LEU A 34 16.15 9.74 10.88
N LYS A 35 15.69 9.31 12.06
CA LYS A 35 14.77 10.11 12.91
C LYS A 35 15.42 11.44 13.31
N ASN A 36 16.67 11.40 13.74
CA ASN A 36 17.44 12.58 14.13
C ASN A 36 17.66 13.55 12.96
N LYS A 37 17.84 13.05 11.74
CA LYS A 37 17.98 13.89 10.53
C LYS A 37 16.70 14.67 10.20
N VAL A 38 15.52 14.17 10.60
CA VAL A 38 14.23 14.81 10.32
C VAL A 38 13.60 15.53 11.51
N LYS A 39 14.20 15.46 12.71
CA LYS A 39 13.58 15.96 13.96
C LYS A 39 13.13 17.43 13.90
N ASP A 40 13.92 18.28 13.25
CA ASP A 40 13.70 19.72 13.12
C ASP A 40 13.03 20.10 11.79
N LYS A 41 12.65 19.10 10.96
CA LYS A 41 11.98 19.32 9.68
C LYS A 41 10.49 19.64 9.87
N PRO A 42 9.87 20.37 8.93
CA PRO A 42 8.43 20.61 8.95
C PRO A 42 7.65 19.30 8.89
N LEU A 43 6.42 19.33 9.41
CA LEU A 43 5.47 18.24 9.21
C LEU A 43 5.10 18.11 7.73
N THR A 44 4.83 16.88 7.30
CA THR A 44 4.28 16.63 5.95
C THR A 44 2.98 17.42 5.74
N PRO A 45 2.77 18.02 4.56
CA PRO A 45 1.48 18.61 4.22
C PRO A 45 0.36 17.55 4.29
N PRO A 46 -0.85 17.91 4.75
CA PRO A 46 -1.93 16.94 4.96
C PRO A 46 -2.64 16.54 3.66
N ASP A 47 -2.69 17.44 2.67
CA ASP A 47 -3.56 17.28 1.49
C ASP A 47 -2.85 16.69 0.27
N LYS A 48 -1.53 16.88 0.17
CA LYS A 48 -0.74 16.40 -0.97
C LYS A 48 0.68 16.01 -0.56
N PRO A 49 1.31 15.05 -1.23
CA PRO A 49 2.73 14.78 -1.04
C PRO A 49 3.57 16.01 -1.40
N PRO A 50 4.72 16.23 -0.73
CA PRO A 50 5.71 17.22 -1.16
C PRO A 50 6.11 17.02 -2.63
N GLU A 51 6.44 18.11 -3.32
CA GLU A 51 6.87 18.07 -4.73
C GLU A 51 8.38 17.79 -4.87
N ASP A 52 9.15 17.94 -3.79
CA ASP A 52 10.60 17.80 -3.75
C ASP A 52 11.09 16.87 -2.62
N GLY A 53 12.40 16.63 -2.55
CA GLY A 53 13.04 15.91 -1.43
C GLY A 53 12.90 14.40 -1.46
N TRP A 54 12.36 13.83 -2.55
CA TRP A 54 12.20 12.39 -2.72
C TRP A 54 13.47 11.71 -3.22
N GLU A 55 13.79 10.59 -2.60
CA GLU A 55 14.88 9.68 -2.96
C GLU A 55 14.28 8.28 -3.16
N LEU A 56 14.53 7.67 -4.32
CA LEU A 56 14.19 6.27 -4.54
C LEU A 56 15.11 5.38 -3.69
N ILE A 57 14.53 4.41 -3.00
CA ILE A 57 15.27 3.45 -2.18
C ILE A 57 14.92 2.02 -2.57
N ASP A 58 15.88 1.12 -2.37
CA ASP A 58 15.73 -0.28 -2.73
C ASP A 58 14.89 -1.06 -1.71
N ILE A 59 14.02 -1.94 -2.22
CA ILE A 59 13.34 -2.94 -1.41
C ILE A 59 14.29 -4.13 -1.24
N GLN A 60 14.89 -4.27 -0.06
CA GLN A 60 15.82 -5.37 0.24
C GLN A 60 15.11 -6.72 0.38
N SER A 61 13.89 -6.71 0.91
CA SER A 61 13.04 -7.90 1.09
C SER A 61 11.59 -7.48 1.27
N GLN A 62 10.64 -8.34 0.91
CA GLN A 62 9.23 -8.13 1.20
C GLN A 62 8.49 -9.46 1.38
N GLU A 63 7.38 -9.40 2.11
CA GLU A 63 6.34 -10.41 2.09
C GLU A 63 5.07 -9.78 1.49
N PRO A 64 4.42 -10.42 0.51
CA PRO A 64 3.19 -9.88 -0.06
C PRO A 64 2.09 -9.76 1.00
N ALA A 65 1.38 -8.63 1.00
CA ALA A 65 0.16 -8.51 1.78
C ALA A 65 -0.95 -9.30 1.08
N ILE A 66 -1.55 -10.25 1.79
CA ILE A 66 -2.62 -11.11 1.25
C ILE A 66 -3.89 -10.87 2.05
N GLU A 67 -4.96 -10.50 1.35
CA GLU A 67 -6.30 -10.41 1.91
C GLU A 67 -7.20 -11.40 1.17
N GLU A 68 -7.91 -12.24 1.93
CA GLU A 68 -8.97 -13.10 1.38
C GLU A 68 -10.34 -12.61 1.86
N VAL A 69 -11.23 -12.36 0.90
CA VAL A 69 -12.60 -11.94 1.16
C VAL A 69 -13.53 -13.07 0.72
N GLU A 70 -14.27 -13.63 1.68
CA GLU A 70 -15.31 -14.62 1.41
C GLU A 70 -16.62 -13.90 1.07
N GLY A 71 -17.07 -14.05 -0.18
CA GLY A 71 -18.39 -13.66 -0.61
C GLY A 71 -19.38 -14.83 -0.52
N LYS A 72 -20.65 -14.58 -0.86
CA LYS A 72 -21.69 -15.63 -0.80
C LYS A 72 -21.46 -16.83 -1.74
N LYS A 73 -20.71 -16.63 -2.83
CA LYS A 73 -20.50 -17.64 -3.89
C LYS A 73 -19.07 -17.71 -4.38
N TYR A 74 -18.20 -16.82 -3.91
CA TYR A 74 -16.83 -16.72 -4.38
C TYR A 74 -15.90 -16.36 -3.24
N ARG A 75 -14.72 -16.99 -3.24
CA ARG A 75 -13.57 -16.55 -2.47
C ARG A 75 -12.67 -15.72 -3.36
N ILE A 76 -12.40 -14.50 -2.94
CA ILE A 76 -11.56 -13.54 -3.66
C ILE A 76 -10.27 -13.38 -2.86
N LYS A 77 -9.14 -13.55 -3.53
CA LYS A 77 -7.81 -13.35 -2.98
C LYS A 77 -7.18 -12.14 -3.66
N VAL A 78 -6.76 -11.17 -2.85
CA VAL A 78 -6.02 -10.00 -3.30
C VAL A 78 -4.63 -10.06 -2.70
N LEU A 79 -3.62 -10.02 -3.56
CA LEU A 79 -2.22 -10.04 -3.19
C LEU A 79 -1.60 -8.70 -3.60
N ALA A 80 -0.99 -8.00 -2.66
CA ALA A 80 -0.34 -6.72 -2.88
C ALA A 80 1.16 -6.80 -2.56
N GLU A 81 1.98 -6.41 -3.52
CA GLU A 81 3.45 -6.39 -3.44
C GLU A 81 3.94 -4.95 -3.57
N ALA A 82 4.87 -4.55 -2.72
CA ALA A 82 5.57 -3.28 -2.91
C ALA A 82 6.44 -3.39 -4.17
N SER A 83 6.37 -2.37 -5.02
CA SER A 83 7.08 -2.38 -6.32
C SER A 83 8.13 -1.27 -6.42
N MET A 84 7.88 -0.14 -5.76
CA MET A 84 8.82 0.96 -5.64
C MET A 84 8.60 1.62 -4.28
N VAL A 85 9.68 2.13 -3.68
CA VAL A 85 9.63 2.92 -2.46
C VAL A 85 10.45 4.19 -2.65
N SER A 86 9.86 5.31 -2.28
CA SER A 86 10.57 6.59 -2.15
C SER A 86 10.56 7.03 -0.70
N ARG A 87 11.66 7.64 -0.26
CA ARG A 87 11.79 8.27 1.05
C ARG A 87 11.99 9.77 0.89
N ASN A 88 11.44 10.55 1.80
CA ASN A 88 11.64 11.98 1.88
C ASN A 88 12.23 12.38 3.23
N MET A 89 13.37 13.06 3.20
CA MET A 89 14.11 13.51 4.38
C MET A 89 13.94 15.00 4.69
N ASN A 90 13.19 15.74 3.85
CA ASN A 90 12.92 17.16 4.04
C ASN A 90 11.70 17.43 4.94
N TYR A 91 10.90 16.40 5.20
CA TYR A 91 9.69 16.46 6.02
C TYR A 91 9.70 15.34 7.05
N LYS A 92 8.94 15.54 8.14
CA LYS A 92 8.66 14.50 9.13
C LYS A 92 7.19 14.15 9.18
N THR A 93 6.89 12.90 9.53
CA THR A 93 5.54 12.45 9.89
C THR A 93 5.13 13.00 11.26
N ASP A 94 3.86 12.82 11.61
CA ASP A 94 3.31 13.15 12.93
C ASP A 94 4.00 12.40 14.08
N VAL A 95 4.53 11.21 13.81
CA VAL A 95 5.35 10.41 14.75
C VAL A 95 6.85 10.72 14.69
N GLY A 96 7.27 11.75 13.96
CA GLY A 96 8.64 12.24 13.94
C GLY A 96 9.62 11.41 13.09
N GLU A 97 9.11 10.68 12.10
CA GLU A 97 9.90 9.82 11.22
C GLU A 97 9.97 10.40 9.79
N PRO A 98 10.93 9.97 8.95
CA PRO A 98 10.93 10.33 7.54
C PRO A 98 9.65 9.86 6.86
N LEU A 99 9.23 10.61 5.83
CA LEU A 99 8.08 10.21 5.03
C LEU A 99 8.50 9.14 4.04
N TYR A 100 7.77 8.03 4.00
CA TYR A 100 7.92 6.99 2.99
C TYR A 100 6.69 6.98 2.08
N TRP A 101 6.89 6.62 0.83
CA TRP A 101 5.81 6.44 -0.14
C TRP A 101 6.04 5.13 -0.90
N VAL A 102 5.02 4.28 -0.95
CA VAL A 102 5.12 2.96 -1.57
C VAL A 102 4.14 2.86 -2.73
N HIS A 103 4.66 2.44 -3.88
CA HIS A 103 3.82 2.02 -5.00
C HIS A 103 3.53 0.53 -4.87
N TRP A 104 2.25 0.16 -4.91
CA TRP A 104 1.77 -1.22 -4.73
C TRP A 104 1.33 -1.82 -6.07
N ASN A 105 1.83 -3.02 -6.38
CA ASN A 105 1.28 -3.87 -7.43
C ASN A 105 0.25 -4.81 -6.82
N VAL A 106 -0.97 -4.80 -7.35
CA VAL A 106 -2.08 -5.59 -6.83
C VAL A 106 -2.50 -6.66 -7.84
N LYS A 107 -2.49 -7.92 -7.41
CA LYS A 107 -2.98 -9.07 -8.17
C LYS A 107 -4.26 -9.57 -7.52
N THR A 108 -5.28 -9.81 -8.35
CA THR A 108 -6.55 -10.37 -7.89
C THR A 108 -6.76 -11.74 -8.50
N GLN A 109 -7.23 -12.67 -7.67
CA GLN A 109 -7.73 -13.98 -8.09
C GLN A 109 -9.08 -14.24 -7.42
N TRP A 110 -9.97 -14.99 -8.07
CA TRP A 110 -11.19 -15.47 -7.43
C TRP A 110 -11.55 -16.87 -7.92
N LYS A 111 -12.26 -17.61 -7.06
CA LYS A 111 -12.80 -18.93 -7.37
C LYS A 111 -14.18 -19.09 -6.72
N PRO A 112 -15.07 -19.96 -7.27
CA PRO A 112 -16.32 -20.29 -6.61
C PRO A 112 -16.08 -20.80 -5.18
N SER A 113 -16.92 -20.37 -4.24
CA SER A 113 -17.03 -20.97 -2.90
C SER A 113 -17.80 -22.28 -3.09
N GLY A 114 -17.18 -23.40 -2.72
CA GLY A 114 -17.81 -24.72 -2.77
C GLY A 114 -19.01 -24.84 -1.83
#